data_AF-V4LWZ2-F1
#
_entry.id   AF-V4LWZ2-F1
#
_cell.length_a   1.000
_cell.length_b   1.000
_cell.length_c   1.000
_cell.angle_alpha   90.00
_cell.angle_beta   90.00
_cell.angle_gamma   90.00
#
_symmetry.space_group_name_H-M   'P 1'
#
loop_
_entity.id
_entity.type
_entity.pdbx_description
1 polymer ?
#
loop_
_entity_poly.entity_id
_entity_poly.type
_entity_poly.pdbx_seq_one_letter_code
_entity_poly.pdbx_strand_id
1 'polypeptide(L)'
;MAFKPSMVTKSMAAALFTIIAMAALASAATGLAQSPEPDRIVNQCMARISSKCAVYATAEMYRHGQLKENGCCLEIYHMGQSCLNIVTKHLIETLVPKLQGVEKQDFIEKSTQVWYLCVPV
;
A
#
# COMPACT_ATOMS: atom_id res chain seq x y z
N MET A 1 4.44 -49.02 65.69
CA MET A 1 4.99 -47.73 65.22
C MET A 1 4.85 -47.72 63.70
N ALA A 2 4.18 -46.70 63.17
CA ALA A 2 3.82 -46.48 61.76
C ALA A 2 5.11 -46.34 60.90
N PHE A 3 5.14 -46.65 59.61
CA PHE A 3 4.31 -46.09 58.53
C PHE A 3 4.19 -47.06 57.34
N LYS A 4 2.98 -47.13 56.78
CA LYS A 4 2.61 -47.83 55.53
C LYS A 4 3.25 -47.14 54.32
N PRO A 5 3.77 -47.88 53.33
CA PRO A 5 4.05 -47.34 52.01
C PRO A 5 2.88 -47.69 51.08
N SER A 6 2.24 -46.68 50.52
CA SER A 6 1.48 -46.83 49.28
C SER A 6 1.37 -45.43 48.67
N MET A 7 1.77 -45.27 47.41
CA MET A 7 0.82 -45.49 46.33
C MET A 7 1.39 -44.93 45.01
N VAL A 8 1.59 -45.85 44.06
CA VAL A 8 1.17 -45.79 42.65
C VAL A 8 1.72 -44.66 41.78
N THR A 9 2.59 -45.11 40.90
CA THR A 9 3.00 -44.55 39.61
C THR A 9 1.81 -44.21 38.70
N LYS A 10 1.69 -42.96 38.26
CA LYS A 10 0.83 -42.52 37.13
C LYS A 10 1.47 -41.26 36.52
N SER A 11 2.13 -41.40 35.37
CA SER A 11 1.63 -41.09 34.01
C SER A 11 1.56 -39.59 33.69
N MET A 12 2.37 -39.21 32.67
CA MET A 12 2.21 -38.13 31.68
C MET A 12 1.95 -36.69 32.17
N ALA A 13 2.96 -35.82 32.02
CA ALA A 13 2.87 -34.54 31.28
C ALA A 13 4.08 -33.64 31.61
N ALA A 14 4.68 -33.11 30.54
CA ALA A 14 5.22 -31.76 30.45
C ALA A 14 5.92 -31.15 31.69
N ALA A 15 7.25 -31.12 31.66
CA ALA A 15 8.01 -30.09 32.36
C ALA A 15 9.09 -29.56 31.39
N LEU A 16 8.90 -28.31 30.97
CA LEU A 16 9.83 -27.47 30.24
C LEU A 16 11.14 -27.27 31.02
N PHE A 17 12.16 -26.74 30.32
CA PHE A 17 13.39 -26.08 30.82
C PHE A 17 14.72 -26.87 30.76
N THR A 18 15.33 -26.88 29.57
CA THR A 18 16.80 -26.68 29.38
C THR A 18 16.99 -25.84 28.10
N ILE A 19 16.92 -24.50 28.19
CA ILE A 19 18.08 -23.58 28.27
C ILE A 19 18.96 -23.61 27.00
N ILE A 20 18.61 -22.73 26.05
CA ILE A 20 19.46 -21.75 25.36
C ILE A 20 20.98 -22.02 25.34
N ALA A 21 21.52 -22.44 24.19
CA ALA A 21 22.85 -22.13 23.62
C ALA A 21 23.04 -23.06 22.39
N MET A 22 23.18 -22.62 21.14
CA MET A 22 24.08 -21.59 20.65
C MET A 22 23.51 -20.81 19.46
N ALA A 23 23.68 -19.50 19.52
CA ALA A 23 23.61 -18.60 18.40
C ALA A 23 24.86 -18.73 17.52
N ALA A 24 24.68 -18.55 16.20
CA ALA A 24 25.55 -17.83 15.27
C ALA A 24 25.59 -18.50 13.88
N LEU A 25 24.52 -18.32 13.11
CA LEU A 25 24.58 -18.17 11.65
C LEU A 25 23.68 -16.99 11.30
N ALA A 26 24.09 -15.80 11.76
CA ALA A 26 23.57 -14.55 11.27
C ALA A 26 24.40 -14.15 10.04
N SER A 27 23.82 -14.32 8.85
CA SER A 27 24.27 -13.64 7.64
C SER A 27 23.04 -13.17 6.86
N ALA A 28 22.56 -12.01 7.28
CA ALA A 28 21.85 -10.99 6.51
C ALA A 28 20.96 -11.48 5.36
N ALA A 29 19.74 -11.93 5.70
CA ALA A 29 18.62 -11.55 4.85
C ALA A 29 18.39 -10.05 5.07
N THR A 30 19.04 -9.20 4.29
CA THR A 30 18.48 -7.87 4.02
C THR A 30 17.13 -8.13 3.37
N GLY A 31 16.09 -8.18 4.19
CA GLY A 31 14.72 -8.04 3.76
C GLY A 31 14.61 -6.67 3.13
N LEU A 32 14.97 -6.57 1.84
CA LEU A 32 14.36 -5.59 0.97
C LEU A 32 12.89 -5.94 1.06
N ALA A 33 12.15 -5.15 1.84
CA ALA A 33 10.70 -5.22 1.89
C ALA A 33 10.22 -5.14 0.44
N GLN A 34 9.99 -6.29 -0.18
CA GLN A 34 9.35 -6.36 -1.48
C GLN A 34 7.93 -5.95 -1.16
N SER A 35 7.63 -4.67 -1.38
CA SER A 35 6.27 -4.16 -1.40
C SER A 35 5.45 -5.14 -2.23
N PRO A 36 4.24 -5.55 -1.77
CA PRO A 36 3.33 -6.34 -2.57
C PRO A 36 3.32 -5.82 -4.01
N GLU A 37 3.31 -6.71 -5.02
CA GLU A 37 3.37 -6.33 -6.43
C GLU A 37 2.44 -5.16 -6.81
N PRO A 38 1.19 -5.09 -6.29
CA PRO A 38 0.30 -3.94 -6.51
C PRO A 38 0.87 -2.62 -5.98
N ASP A 39 1.44 -2.62 -4.77
CA ASP A 39 2.01 -1.43 -4.14
C ASP A 39 3.27 -0.96 -4.86
N ARG A 40 4.05 -1.89 -5.43
CA ARG A 40 5.23 -1.54 -6.24
C ARG A 40 4.84 -0.70 -7.47
N ILE A 41 3.78 -1.09 -8.17
CA ILE A 41 3.31 -0.38 -9.37
C ILE A 41 2.76 0.99 -8.99
N VAL A 42 1.95 1.07 -7.92
CA VAL A 42 1.43 2.34 -7.41
C VAL A 42 2.58 3.29 -7.05
N ASN A 43 3.59 2.81 -6.33
CA ASN A 43 4.75 3.61 -5.95
C ASN A 43 5.55 4.09 -7.16
N GLN A 44 5.72 3.25 -8.19
CA GLN A 44 6.39 3.63 -9.43
C GLN A 44 5.63 4.72 -10.19
N CYS A 45 4.30 4.68 -10.16
CA CYS A 45 3.46 5.72 -10.75
C CYS A 45 3.52 7.02 -9.95
N MET A 46 3.40 6.94 -8.62
CA MET A 46 3.49 8.09 -7.72
C MET A 46 4.84 8.81 -7.82
N ALA A 47 5.93 8.08 -8.12
CA ALA A 47 7.25 8.68 -8.30
C ALA A 47 7.36 9.62 -9.52
N ARG A 48 6.39 9.60 -10.44
CA ARG A 48 6.38 10.44 -11.67
C ARG A 48 5.71 11.80 -11.47
N ILE A 49 5.10 12.02 -10.32
CA ILE A 49 4.34 13.23 -10.02
C ILE A 49 4.79 13.79 -8.67
N SER A 50 4.94 15.10 -8.59
CA SER A 50 5.21 15.79 -7.35
C SER A 50 3.97 15.77 -6.44
N SER A 51 4.19 15.86 -5.13
CA SER A 51 3.10 16.00 -4.16
C SER A 51 2.22 17.22 -4.47
N LYS A 52 2.83 18.33 -4.92
CA LYS A 52 2.11 19.54 -5.37
C LYS A 52 1.14 19.19 -6.50
N CYS A 53 1.63 18.56 -7.57
CA CYS A 53 0.80 18.29 -8.74
C CYS A 53 -0.21 17.16 -8.52
N ALA A 54 0.07 16.22 -7.62
CA ALA A 54 -0.92 15.25 -7.17
C ALA A 54 -2.12 15.94 -6.52
N VAL A 55 -1.89 16.94 -5.64
CA VAL A 55 -2.99 17.71 -5.02
C VAL A 55 -3.83 18.45 -6.06
N TYR A 56 -3.19 19.12 -7.04
CA TYR A 56 -3.93 19.80 -8.09
C TYR A 56 -4.68 18.85 -9.02
N ALA A 57 -4.10 17.69 -9.35
CA ALA A 57 -4.77 16.68 -10.16
C ALA A 57 -5.98 16.09 -9.45
N THR A 58 -5.85 15.79 -8.15
CA THR A 58 -6.99 15.37 -7.34
C THR A 58 -8.03 16.47 -7.28
N ALA A 59 -7.64 17.73 -7.02
CA ALA A 59 -8.56 18.86 -6.99
C ALA A 59 -9.35 18.97 -8.30
N GLU A 60 -8.68 18.90 -9.44
CA GLU A 60 -9.26 18.93 -10.79
C GLU A 60 -10.35 17.85 -11.00
N MET A 61 -10.18 16.67 -10.40
CA MET A 61 -11.19 15.59 -10.43
C MET A 61 -12.43 15.90 -9.56
N TYR A 62 -12.30 16.64 -8.47
CA TYR A 62 -13.44 16.98 -7.60
C TYR A 62 -14.17 18.24 -8.06
N ARG A 63 -13.41 19.28 -8.44
CA ARG A 63 -13.89 20.59 -8.89
C ARG A 63 -12.86 21.12 -9.87
N HIS A 64 -13.29 21.55 -11.06
CA HIS A 64 -12.40 22.18 -12.05
C HIS A 64 -11.35 23.05 -11.36
N GLY A 65 -10.11 22.56 -11.42
CA GLY A 65 -9.00 22.98 -10.60
C GLY A 65 -8.10 23.92 -11.38
N GLN A 66 -6.96 24.26 -10.77
CA GLN A 66 -5.97 25.14 -11.38
C GLN A 66 -4.77 24.33 -11.89
N LEU A 67 -4.99 23.09 -12.36
CA LEU A 67 -3.91 22.17 -12.76
C LEU A 67 -2.95 22.80 -13.78
N LYS A 68 -3.51 23.45 -14.82
CA LYS A 68 -2.74 24.14 -15.87
C LYS A 68 -2.01 25.36 -15.33
N GLU A 69 -2.71 26.21 -14.60
CA GLU A 69 -2.19 27.47 -14.05
C GLU A 69 -1.02 27.24 -13.09
N ASN A 70 -1.00 26.09 -12.43
CA ASN A 70 0.06 25.72 -11.49
C ASN A 70 1.25 24.98 -12.12
N GLY A 71 1.27 24.83 -13.44
CA GLY A 71 2.36 24.22 -14.19
C GLY A 71 2.44 22.69 -14.08
N CYS A 72 1.35 22.03 -13.69
CA CYS A 72 1.37 20.60 -13.40
C CYS A 72 1.14 19.69 -14.60
N CYS A 73 0.75 20.23 -15.75
CA CYS A 73 0.41 19.41 -16.90
C CYS A 73 1.58 18.60 -17.45
N LEU A 74 2.81 19.09 -17.35
CA LEU A 74 3.98 18.33 -17.82
C LEU A 74 4.16 17.03 -17.03
N GLU A 75 4.00 17.10 -15.70
CA GLU A 75 4.09 15.91 -14.83
C GLU A 75 2.94 14.94 -15.10
N ILE A 76 1.71 15.45 -15.24
CA ILE A 76 0.54 14.62 -15.55
C ILE A 76 0.70 13.91 -16.89
N TYR A 77 1.15 14.62 -17.91
CA TYR A 77 1.40 14.07 -19.23
C TYR A 77 2.46 12.97 -19.19
N HIS A 78 3.62 13.23 -18.57
CA HIS A 78 4.73 12.27 -18.45
C HIS A 78 4.44 11.10 -17.52
N MET A 79 3.61 11.30 -16.49
CA MET A 79 3.10 10.21 -15.65
C MET A 79 2.37 9.18 -16.51
N GLY A 80 1.55 9.66 -17.45
CA GLY A 80 0.79 8.84 -18.39
C GLY A 80 -0.57 8.42 -17.84
N GLN A 81 -1.54 8.30 -18.76
CA GLN A 81 -2.94 8.01 -18.42
C GLN A 81 -3.09 6.74 -17.55
N SER A 82 -2.39 5.67 -17.90
CA SER A 82 -2.44 4.40 -17.16
C SER A 82 -1.99 4.57 -15.71
N CYS A 83 -0.87 5.25 -15.48
CA CYS A 83 -0.38 5.49 -14.12
C CYS A 83 -1.32 6.39 -13.32
N LEU A 84 -1.88 7.44 -13.94
CA LEU A 84 -2.84 8.31 -13.27
C LEU A 84 -4.10 7.52 -12.85
N ASN A 85 -4.60 6.62 -13.70
CA ASN A 85 -5.74 5.76 -13.36
C ASN A 85 -5.41 4.74 -12.26
N ILE A 86 -4.21 4.15 -12.27
CA ILE A 86 -3.73 3.23 -11.21
C ILE A 86 -3.71 3.94 -9.86
N VAL A 87 -3.11 5.13 -9.81
CA VAL A 87 -3.03 5.94 -8.58
C VAL A 87 -4.41 6.37 -8.11
N THR A 88 -5.26 6.83 -9.03
CA THR A 88 -6.63 7.24 -8.69
C THR A 88 -7.44 6.08 -8.12
N LYS A 89 -7.35 4.90 -8.74
CA LYS A 89 -8.00 3.69 -8.23
C LYS A 89 -7.52 3.32 -6.84
N HIS A 90 -6.20 3.34 -6.61
CA HIS A 90 -5.62 3.06 -5.31
C HIS A 90 -6.11 4.07 -4.25
N LEU A 91 -6.11 5.37 -4.56
CA LEU A 91 -6.61 6.41 -3.65
C LEU A 91 -8.08 6.19 -3.28
N ILE A 92 -8.94 5.85 -4.24
CA ILE A 92 -10.36 5.57 -3.95
C ILE A 92 -10.48 4.35 -3.03
N GLU A 93 -9.78 3.26 -3.36
CA GLU A 93 -9.85 2.00 -2.61
C GLU A 93 -9.31 2.14 -1.17
N THR A 94 -8.28 2.96 -0.97
CA THR A 94 -7.62 3.13 0.33
C THR A 94 -8.23 4.25 1.17
N LEU A 95 -8.57 5.39 0.57
CA LEU A 95 -9.00 6.59 1.32
C LEU A 95 -10.51 6.79 1.34
N VAL A 96 -11.23 6.23 0.38
CA VAL A 96 -12.68 6.41 0.27
C VAL A 96 -13.38 5.06 0.01
N PRO A 97 -13.23 4.08 0.93
CA PRO A 97 -13.81 2.75 0.74
C PRO A 97 -15.34 2.74 0.65
N LYS A 98 -15.98 3.87 1.01
CA LYS A 98 -17.44 4.07 0.89
C LYS A 98 -17.89 4.45 -0.52
N LEU A 99 -17.00 4.89 -1.41
CA LEU A 99 -17.32 5.13 -2.82
C LEU A 99 -17.62 3.78 -3.49
N GLN A 100 -18.83 3.63 -4.03
CA GLN A 100 -19.28 2.38 -4.64
C GLN A 100 -19.71 2.59 -6.09
N GLY A 101 -19.56 1.54 -6.89
CA GLY A 101 -20.11 1.43 -8.25
C GLY A 101 -19.84 2.66 -9.11
N VAL A 102 -20.92 3.41 -9.39
CA VAL A 102 -20.95 4.54 -10.34
C VAL A 102 -20.01 5.67 -9.92
N GLU A 103 -19.94 6.01 -8.63
CA GLU A 103 -19.09 7.12 -8.18
C GLU A 103 -17.60 6.80 -8.32
N LYS A 104 -17.21 5.54 -8.07
CA LYS A 104 -15.84 5.08 -8.31
C LYS A 104 -15.50 5.19 -9.80
N GLN A 105 -16.42 4.81 -10.67
CA GLN A 105 -16.21 4.90 -12.11
C GLN A 105 -16.11 6.35 -12.58
N ASP A 106 -16.92 7.26 -12.03
CA ASP A 106 -16.85 8.71 -12.30
C ASP A 106 -15.46 9.27 -12.00
N PHE A 107 -14.84 8.91 -10.87
CA PHE A 107 -13.47 9.35 -10.58
C PHE A 107 -12.42 8.83 -11.57
N ILE A 108 -12.55 7.58 -12.03
CA ILE A 108 -11.62 7.01 -13.02
C ILE A 108 -11.80 7.67 -14.40
N GLU A 109 -13.04 8.03 -14.74
CA GLU A 109 -13.30 8.78 -15.96
C GLU A 109 -12.72 10.19 -15.86
N LYS A 110 -12.91 10.87 -14.72
CA LYS A 110 -12.33 12.18 -14.46
C LYS A 110 -10.80 12.15 -14.44
N SER A 111 -10.17 11.11 -13.91
CA SER A 111 -8.71 10.99 -14.02
C SER A 111 -8.23 10.88 -15.46
N THR A 112 -8.99 10.19 -16.31
CA THR A 112 -8.72 10.16 -17.75
C THR A 112 -8.89 11.54 -18.38
N GLN A 113 -9.95 12.28 -18.05
CA GLN A 113 -10.16 13.65 -18.53
C GLN A 113 -9.02 14.59 -18.11
N VAL A 114 -8.58 14.50 -16.85
CA VAL A 114 -7.43 15.25 -16.32
C VAL A 114 -6.16 15.01 -17.15
N TRP A 115 -5.91 13.76 -17.55
CA TRP A 115 -4.78 13.47 -18.42
C TRP A 115 -4.93 14.13 -19.80
N TYR A 116 -6.11 14.03 -20.42
CA TYR A 116 -6.39 14.65 -21.72
C TYR A 116 -6.28 16.17 -21.70
N LEU A 117 -6.62 16.82 -20.58
CA LEU A 117 -6.44 18.27 -20.43
C LEU A 117 -4.97 18.69 -20.60
N CYS A 118 -4.03 17.78 -20.34
CA CYS A 118 -2.59 18.04 -20.37
C CYS A 118 -1.88 17.48 -21.60
N VAL A 119 -2.60 16.84 -22.53
CA VAL A 119 -2.02 16.42 -23.81
C VAL A 119 -1.68 17.68 -24.62
N PRO A 120 -0.42 17.84 -25.08
CA PRO A 120 -0.06 18.96 -25.93
C PRO A 120 -0.81 18.86 -27.27
N VAL A 121 -1.33 19.99 -27.72
CA VAL A 121 -2.05 20.15 -29.01
C VAL A 121 -1.10 20.69 -30.06
#